data_AF-A0A166AWE7-F1
#
_entry.id   AF-A0A166AWE7-F1
#
_cell.length_a   1.000
_cell.length_b   1.000
_cell.length_c   1.000
_cell.angle_alpha   90.00
_cell.angle_beta   90.00
_cell.angle_gamma   90.00
#
_symmetry.space_group_name_H-M   'P 1'
#
loop_
_entity.id
_entity.type
_entity.pdbx_description
1 polymer ?
#
loop_
_entity_poly.entity_id
_entity_poly.type
_entity_poly.pdbx_seq_one_letter_code
_entity_poly.pdbx_strand_id
1 'polypeptide(L)'
;MTGIRFMDEIVAPRRQSMAHPARPSSDTEADLAAYVVAMAIDVPQLELYTYVARDLEAWIVRSRDIFAEAEVEAARDMPELFREFVGAPEDGQAELLHQLKLIKANTQASARGEWYDWKLQWVEQLFGKADKAFADLTADAEALEKINGQGQMLLPQLREEYEQVMRELEAEQACVAEIESCDQKYLSELKAEIAVQDAQLEAFQGEVDDGNAKLGRLQEKLDELASEKQEATAAIERAERLIHIQKNSTNADVFRLKDELESLQNLHLWHAVKIQSDLLELIYASTYRVSIPCMKFVPDVEGVEIRRLEKTSSKIKDAFPGLTDLMLRMAKQALLQDKGILTTRQIVQRLSDYWSSCTQLRGQLRLLAVKYPVDITILPPNNGVSGFKATATVMVRNLKAKAVVSFVLDFATFASWPMSLHATGCEVEVIYGPIQKDPIRNAVMGRLQQATPTENHACLLDACLEALDSCSLL
;
A
#
# COMPACT_ATOMS: atom_id res chain seq x y z
N MET A 1 -30.48 -19.41 125.55
CA MET A 1 -31.00 -20.73 126.01
C MET A 1 -30.04 -21.88 125.74
N THR A 2 -29.35 -21.96 124.59
CA THR A 2 -28.38 -23.05 124.31
C THR A 2 -26.92 -22.72 124.65
N GLY A 3 -26.60 -21.48 125.00
CA GLY A 3 -25.23 -21.02 125.28
C GLY A 3 -24.30 -20.97 124.05
N ILE A 4 -24.79 -21.39 122.88
CA ILE A 4 -24.05 -21.35 121.62
C ILE A 4 -24.18 -19.95 121.03
N ARG A 5 -23.05 -19.24 120.97
CA ARG A 5 -22.95 -17.93 120.33
C ARG A 5 -22.36 -18.08 118.94
N PHE A 6 -22.92 -17.37 117.98
CA PHE A 6 -22.35 -17.21 116.64
C PHE A 6 -21.77 -15.79 116.59
N MET A 7 -20.46 -15.67 116.38
CA MET A 7 -19.78 -14.41 116.03
C MET A 7 -19.66 -13.27 117.08
N ASP A 8 -19.56 -13.55 118.40
CA ASP A 8 -19.31 -12.47 119.40
C ASP A 8 -17.83 -12.03 119.49
N GLU A 9 -16.89 -12.84 118.99
CA GLU A 9 -15.45 -12.57 119.14
C GLU A 9 -14.70 -12.79 117.82
N ILE A 10 -15.12 -12.11 116.75
CA ILE A 10 -14.22 -11.90 115.61
C ILE A 10 -13.23 -10.79 116.00
N VAL A 11 -12.35 -11.06 116.97
CA VAL A 11 -11.13 -10.28 117.10
C VAL A 11 -10.26 -10.78 115.95
N ALA A 12 -10.26 -10.04 114.84
CA ALA A 12 -9.30 -10.30 113.77
C ALA A 12 -7.92 -10.35 114.42
N PRO A 13 -7.19 -11.49 114.40
CA PRO A 13 -5.82 -11.48 114.85
C PRO A 13 -5.11 -10.45 113.98
N ARG A 14 -4.59 -9.39 114.60
CA ARG A 14 -3.87 -8.30 113.94
C ARG A 14 -2.64 -8.94 113.30
N ARG A 15 -2.78 -9.50 112.10
CA ARG A 15 -1.66 -10.01 111.32
C ARG A 15 -0.76 -8.80 111.13
N GLN A 16 0.46 -8.90 111.66
CA GLN A 16 1.52 -7.96 111.38
C GLN A 16 1.56 -7.86 109.85
N SER A 17 1.20 -6.70 109.32
CA SER A 17 1.38 -6.44 107.90
C SER A 17 2.86 -6.68 107.65
N MET A 18 3.19 -7.66 106.81
CA MET A 18 4.48 -7.65 106.15
C MET A 18 4.42 -6.47 105.18
N ALA A 19 4.57 -5.26 105.73
CA ALA A 19 4.87 -4.10 104.95
C ALA A 19 6.14 -4.45 104.18
N HIS A 20 6.06 -4.48 102.86
CA HIS A 20 7.25 -4.44 102.05
C HIS A 20 8.13 -3.29 102.57
N PRO A 21 9.46 -3.49 102.71
CA PRO A 21 10.31 -2.46 103.26
C PRO A 21 10.09 -1.17 102.47
N ALA A 22 9.64 -0.13 103.15
CA ALA A 22 9.46 1.18 102.56
C ALA A 22 10.80 1.58 101.93
N ARG A 23 10.82 1.69 100.59
CA ARG A 23 11.97 2.26 99.90
C ARG A 23 12.17 3.68 100.44
N PRO A 24 13.41 4.09 100.76
CA PRO A 24 13.67 5.44 101.24
C PRO A 24 13.16 6.43 100.19
N SER A 25 12.29 7.35 100.63
CA SER A 25 11.83 8.50 99.86
C SER A 25 13.04 9.39 99.56
N SER A 26 13.66 9.16 98.41
CA SER A 26 14.52 10.14 97.79
C SER A 26 13.60 11.02 96.94
N ASP A 27 13.76 12.35 97.03
CA ASP A 27 13.10 13.36 96.19
C ASP A 27 13.52 13.25 94.70
N THR A 28 13.92 12.07 94.25
CA THR A 28 14.19 11.76 92.85
C THR A 28 12.88 11.42 92.16
N GLU A 29 12.62 12.08 91.02
CA GLU A 29 11.52 11.72 90.11
C GLU A 29 11.43 10.20 89.97
N ALA A 30 10.23 9.67 90.23
CA ALA A 30 10.01 8.24 90.15
C ALA A 30 10.33 7.74 88.74
N ASP A 31 11.13 6.67 88.66
CA ASP A 31 11.44 5.99 87.41
C ASP A 31 10.15 5.62 86.68
N LEU A 32 10.12 5.82 85.35
CA LEU A 32 8.94 5.56 84.52
C LEU A 32 8.46 4.11 84.69
N ALA A 33 9.40 3.17 84.83
CA ALA A 33 9.10 1.78 85.11
C ALA A 33 8.31 1.60 86.42
N ALA A 34 8.65 2.37 87.47
CA ALA A 34 7.93 2.34 88.74
C ALA A 34 6.50 2.91 88.59
N TYR A 35 6.31 3.94 87.76
CA TYR A 35 4.98 4.49 87.48
C TYR A 35 4.10 3.48 86.72
N VAL A 36 4.65 2.80 85.73
CA VAL A 36 3.94 1.77 84.96
C VAL A 36 3.55 0.60 85.85
N VAL A 37 4.46 0.11 86.70
CA VAL A 37 4.15 -0.95 87.67
C VAL A 37 3.04 -0.52 88.62
N ALA A 38 3.11 0.72 89.14
CA ALA A 38 2.08 1.26 90.01
C ALA A 38 0.72 1.32 89.30
N MET A 39 0.67 1.78 88.06
CA MET A 39 -0.58 1.89 87.29
C MET A 39 -1.15 0.54 86.87
N ALA A 40 -0.30 -0.44 86.55
CA ALA A 40 -0.70 -1.75 86.05
C ALA A 40 -1.09 -2.74 87.17
N ILE A 41 -0.46 -2.63 88.34
CA ILE A 41 -0.59 -3.61 89.43
C ILE A 41 -1.13 -2.95 90.71
N ASP A 42 -0.42 -1.96 91.25
CA ASP A 42 -0.71 -1.44 92.59
C ASP A 42 -2.04 -0.67 92.64
N VAL A 43 -2.32 0.17 91.64
CA VAL A 43 -3.57 0.95 91.55
C VAL A 43 -4.78 0.02 91.38
N PRO A 44 -4.80 -0.93 90.41
CA PRO A 44 -5.89 -1.90 90.32
C PRO A 44 -6.08 -2.73 91.59
N GLN A 45 -5.00 -3.05 92.31
CA GLN A 45 -5.06 -3.76 93.59
C GLN A 45 -5.68 -2.90 94.69
N LEU A 46 -5.32 -1.62 94.79
CA LEU A 46 -5.90 -0.67 95.74
C LEU A 46 -7.38 -0.38 95.44
N GLU A 47 -7.74 -0.22 94.17
CA GLU A 47 -9.12 -0.08 93.71
C GLU A 47 -9.94 -1.31 94.10
N LEU A 48 -9.41 -2.51 93.85
CA LEU A 48 -10.03 -3.76 94.24
C LEU A 48 -10.22 -3.84 95.76
N TYR A 49 -9.20 -3.51 96.56
CA TYR A 49 -9.34 -3.50 98.02
C TYR A 49 -10.37 -2.50 98.51
N THR A 50 -10.45 -1.32 97.89
CA THR A 50 -11.46 -0.31 98.21
C THR A 50 -12.87 -0.81 97.88
N TYR A 51 -13.03 -1.45 96.73
CA TYR A 51 -14.29 -2.06 96.31
C TYR A 51 -14.71 -3.20 97.26
N VAL A 52 -13.80 -4.12 97.55
CA VAL A 52 -14.02 -5.25 98.45
C VAL A 52 -14.36 -4.78 99.86
N ALA A 53 -13.67 -3.76 100.38
CA ALA A 53 -13.96 -3.22 101.70
C ALA A 53 -15.37 -2.64 101.77
N ARG A 54 -15.80 -1.88 100.75
CA ARG A 54 -17.15 -1.32 100.67
C ARG A 54 -18.22 -2.41 100.56
N ASP A 55 -17.98 -3.44 99.75
CA ASP A 55 -18.95 -4.52 99.56
C ASP A 55 -19.07 -5.40 100.82
N LEU A 56 -17.95 -5.66 101.51
CA LEU A 56 -17.95 -6.30 102.82
C LEU A 56 -18.68 -5.47 103.88
N GLU A 57 -18.47 -4.16 103.92
CA GLU A 57 -19.18 -3.27 104.84
C GLU A 57 -20.69 -3.28 104.58
N ALA A 58 -21.09 -3.20 103.30
CA ALA A 58 -22.49 -3.33 102.90
C ALA A 58 -23.07 -4.72 103.23
N TRP A 59 -22.27 -5.78 103.09
CA TRP A 59 -22.68 -7.14 103.46
C TRP A 59 -22.83 -7.31 104.98
N ILE A 60 -21.95 -6.70 105.77
CA ILE A 60 -22.04 -6.68 107.23
C ILE A 60 -23.30 -5.94 107.68
N VAL A 61 -23.59 -4.75 107.13
CA VAL A 61 -24.81 -3.99 107.45
C VAL A 61 -26.05 -4.81 107.12
N ARG A 62 -26.14 -5.34 105.88
CA ARG A 62 -27.25 -6.21 105.48
C ARG A 62 -27.39 -7.44 106.38
N SER A 63 -26.28 -8.07 106.75
CA SER A 63 -26.31 -9.23 107.65
C SER A 63 -26.85 -8.86 109.03
N ARG A 64 -26.49 -7.68 109.56
CA ARG A 64 -27.03 -7.20 110.85
C ARG A 64 -28.53 -6.95 110.79
N ASP A 65 -29.02 -6.39 109.68
CA ASP A 65 -30.45 -6.18 109.48
C ASP A 65 -31.19 -7.52 109.40
N ILE A 66 -30.66 -8.49 108.63
CA ILE A 66 -31.20 -9.85 108.54
C ILE A 66 -31.21 -10.53 109.91
N PHE A 67 -30.14 -10.39 110.71
CA PHE A 67 -30.10 -10.95 112.07
C PHE A 67 -31.13 -10.28 112.99
N ALA A 68 -31.29 -8.96 112.92
CA ALA A 68 -32.28 -8.24 113.72
C ALA A 68 -33.72 -8.64 113.35
N GLU A 69 -34.01 -8.79 112.05
CA GLU A 69 -35.30 -9.30 111.58
C GLU A 69 -35.54 -10.74 112.06
N ALA A 70 -34.54 -11.61 111.95
CA ALA A 70 -34.62 -12.99 112.41
C ALA A 70 -34.79 -13.09 113.94
N GLU A 71 -34.19 -12.19 114.73
CA GLU A 71 -34.40 -12.11 116.18
C GLU A 71 -35.83 -11.70 116.52
N VAL A 72 -36.39 -10.71 115.82
CA VAL A 72 -37.79 -10.28 115.99
C VAL A 72 -38.75 -11.41 115.61
N GLU A 73 -38.49 -12.11 114.50
CA GLU A 73 -39.28 -13.25 114.06
C GLU A 73 -39.20 -14.41 115.06
N ALA A 74 -38.00 -14.78 115.51
CA ALA A 74 -37.79 -15.84 116.49
C ALA A 74 -38.38 -15.51 117.88
N ALA A 75 -38.44 -14.23 118.25
CA ALA A 75 -39.12 -13.78 119.46
C ALA A 75 -40.65 -13.88 119.35
N ARG A 76 -41.20 -13.66 118.14
CA ARG A 76 -42.63 -13.78 117.86
C ARG A 76 -43.06 -15.24 117.77
N ASP A 77 -42.31 -16.07 117.05
CA ASP A 77 -42.56 -17.49 116.87
C ASP A 77 -41.26 -18.28 117.10
N MET A 78 -41.16 -18.92 118.28
CA MET A 78 -39.97 -19.68 118.63
C MET A 78 -39.76 -20.85 117.66
N PRO A 79 -38.60 -20.94 116.98
CA PRO A 79 -38.33 -22.02 116.03
C PRO A 79 -38.42 -23.41 116.69
N GLU A 80 -38.89 -24.40 115.93
CA GLU A 80 -39.19 -25.76 116.40
C GLU A 80 -38.01 -26.40 117.14
N LEU A 81 -36.78 -26.24 116.61
CA LEU A 81 -35.56 -26.74 117.22
C LEU A 81 -35.32 -26.23 118.66
N PHE A 82 -35.69 -24.97 118.94
CA PHE A 82 -35.56 -24.42 120.29
C PHE A 82 -36.68 -24.91 121.21
N ARG A 83 -37.89 -25.16 120.69
CA ARG A 83 -38.99 -25.78 121.45
C ARG A 83 -38.64 -27.21 121.86
N GLU A 84 -38.09 -27.99 120.93
CA GLU A 84 -37.62 -29.35 121.18
C GLU A 84 -36.48 -29.38 122.20
N PHE A 85 -35.53 -28.44 122.12
CA PHE A 85 -34.46 -28.31 123.10
C PHE A 85 -34.98 -28.03 124.52
N VAL A 86 -35.96 -27.14 124.67
CA VAL A 86 -36.55 -26.82 125.99
C VAL A 86 -37.34 -28.00 126.57
N GLY A 87 -37.99 -28.80 125.73
CA GLY A 87 -38.79 -29.96 126.15
C GLY A 87 -38.01 -31.27 126.33
N ALA A 88 -36.77 -31.37 125.85
CA ALA A 88 -35.98 -32.60 125.88
C ALA A 88 -35.37 -32.89 127.28
N PRO A 89 -35.20 -34.18 127.66
CA PRO A 89 -34.43 -34.58 128.85
C PRO A 89 -32.92 -34.31 128.67
N GLU A 90 -32.14 -34.30 129.76
CA GLU A 90 -30.71 -33.89 129.76
C GLU A 90 -29.86 -34.60 128.67
N ASP A 91 -30.03 -35.91 128.48
CA ASP A 91 -29.32 -36.67 127.45
C ASP A 91 -29.68 -36.20 126.02
N GLY A 92 -30.96 -35.89 125.78
CA GLY A 92 -31.44 -35.36 124.50
C GLY A 92 -30.99 -33.92 124.25
N GLN A 93 -30.90 -33.10 125.29
CA GLN A 93 -30.33 -31.75 125.21
C GLN A 93 -28.84 -31.79 124.85
N ALA A 94 -28.07 -32.75 125.40
CA ALA A 94 -26.65 -32.92 125.08
C ALA A 94 -26.41 -33.29 123.60
N GLU A 95 -27.23 -34.18 123.05
CA GLU A 95 -27.17 -34.58 121.64
C GLU A 95 -27.56 -33.43 120.69
N LEU A 96 -28.65 -32.71 120.98
CA LEU A 96 -29.06 -31.52 120.21
C LEU A 96 -27.97 -30.42 120.26
N LEU A 97 -27.31 -30.23 121.40
CA LEU A 97 -26.16 -29.32 121.51
C LEU A 97 -24.97 -29.78 120.67
N HIS A 98 -24.71 -31.09 120.60
CA HIS A 98 -23.65 -31.64 119.75
C HIS A 98 -23.95 -31.40 118.26
N GLN A 99 -25.18 -31.66 117.83
CA GLN A 99 -25.62 -31.40 116.45
C GLN A 99 -25.57 -29.92 116.10
N LEU A 100 -26.01 -29.02 116.99
CA LEU A 100 -25.87 -27.58 116.82
C LEU A 100 -24.40 -27.13 116.71
N LYS A 101 -23.49 -27.75 117.48
CA LYS A 101 -22.05 -27.49 117.36
C LYS A 101 -21.50 -27.98 116.01
N LEU A 102 -21.96 -29.12 115.51
CA LEU A 102 -21.54 -29.65 114.21
C LEU A 102 -22.09 -28.82 113.05
N ILE A 103 -23.36 -28.42 113.10
CA ILE A 103 -23.95 -27.48 112.15
C ILE A 103 -23.17 -26.16 112.18
N LYS A 104 -22.85 -25.64 113.37
CA LYS A 104 -22.00 -24.44 113.52
C LYS A 104 -20.62 -24.62 112.88
N ALA A 105 -19.96 -25.75 113.10
CA ALA A 105 -18.64 -26.01 112.52
C ALA A 105 -18.73 -26.13 110.98
N ASN A 106 -19.76 -26.80 110.48
CA ASN A 106 -19.99 -26.95 109.05
C ASN A 106 -20.33 -25.62 108.37
N THR A 107 -21.24 -24.81 108.92
CA THR A 107 -21.58 -23.50 108.35
C THR A 107 -20.39 -22.55 108.40
N GLN A 108 -19.55 -22.60 109.45
CA GLN A 108 -18.29 -21.86 109.48
C GLN A 108 -17.30 -22.34 108.41
N ALA A 109 -17.22 -23.64 108.15
CA ALA A 109 -16.36 -24.19 107.10
C ALA A 109 -16.87 -23.81 105.70
N SER A 110 -18.18 -23.92 105.44
CA SER A 110 -18.83 -23.50 104.19
C SER A 110 -18.64 -22.00 103.94
N ALA A 111 -18.89 -21.14 104.93
CA ALA A 111 -18.66 -19.70 104.81
C ALA A 111 -17.19 -19.36 104.54
N ARG A 112 -16.24 -20.11 105.13
CA ARG A 112 -14.82 -19.97 104.78
C ARG A 112 -14.54 -20.38 103.35
N GLY A 113 -15.15 -21.47 102.86
CA GLY A 113 -15.05 -21.93 101.48
C GLY A 113 -15.55 -20.87 100.50
N GLU A 114 -16.78 -20.40 100.70
CA GLU A 114 -17.39 -19.34 99.89
C GLU A 114 -16.54 -18.06 99.89
N TRP A 115 -15.98 -17.68 101.03
CA TRP A 115 -15.03 -16.56 101.12
C TRP A 115 -13.76 -16.78 100.29
N TYR A 116 -13.18 -17.98 100.32
CA TYR A 116 -11.99 -18.28 99.51
C TYR A 116 -12.30 -18.34 98.02
N ASP A 117 -13.44 -18.89 97.62
CA ASP A 117 -13.89 -18.92 96.23
C ASP A 117 -14.13 -17.50 95.70
N TRP A 118 -14.82 -16.67 96.50
CA TRP A 118 -15.03 -15.26 96.17
C TRP A 118 -13.71 -14.49 96.08
N LYS A 119 -12.78 -14.75 97.02
CA LYS A 119 -11.45 -14.17 96.98
C LYS A 119 -10.66 -14.60 95.75
N LEU A 120 -10.77 -15.86 95.34
CA LEU A 120 -10.08 -16.39 94.17
C LEU A 120 -10.53 -15.65 92.90
N GLN A 121 -11.83 -15.41 92.73
CA GLN A 121 -12.37 -14.65 91.59
C GLN A 121 -11.74 -13.27 91.47
N TRP A 122 -11.52 -12.57 92.58
CA TRP A 122 -10.86 -11.26 92.56
C TRP A 122 -9.38 -11.33 92.21
N VAL A 123 -8.67 -12.33 92.72
CA VAL A 123 -7.26 -12.55 92.41
C VAL A 123 -7.09 -12.90 90.93
N GLU A 124 -7.98 -13.72 90.37
CA GLU A 124 -8.02 -14.04 88.95
C GLU A 124 -8.29 -12.81 88.08
N GLN A 125 -9.21 -11.93 88.51
CA GLN A 125 -9.45 -10.66 87.81
C GLN A 125 -8.22 -9.73 87.87
N LEU A 126 -7.53 -9.66 89.01
CA LEU A 126 -6.31 -8.87 89.16
C LEU A 126 -5.19 -9.43 88.29
N PHE A 127 -5.04 -10.76 88.25
CA PHE A 127 -4.10 -11.45 87.37
C PHE A 127 -4.40 -11.17 85.90
N GLY A 128 -5.67 -11.28 85.48
CA GLY A 128 -6.07 -10.95 84.11
C GLY A 128 -5.80 -9.48 83.72
N LYS A 129 -5.94 -8.53 84.65
CA LYS A 129 -5.54 -7.14 84.42
C LYS A 129 -4.02 -6.99 84.27
N ALA A 130 -3.24 -7.66 85.13
CA ALA A 130 -1.78 -7.63 85.07
C ALA A 130 -1.24 -8.29 83.78
N ASP A 131 -1.81 -9.42 83.38
CA ASP A 131 -1.47 -10.11 82.12
C ASP A 131 -1.77 -9.25 80.90
N LYS A 132 -2.92 -8.57 80.89
CA LYS A 132 -3.25 -7.64 79.82
C LYS A 132 -2.25 -6.48 79.77
N ALA A 133 -1.95 -5.86 80.91
CA ALA A 133 -0.97 -4.78 80.98
C ALA A 133 0.42 -5.24 80.53
N PHE A 134 0.81 -6.47 80.86
CA PHE A 134 2.06 -7.07 80.39
C PHE A 134 2.08 -7.28 78.87
N ALA A 135 0.98 -7.78 78.29
CA ALA A 135 0.84 -7.95 76.86
C ALA A 135 0.91 -6.60 76.12
N ASP A 136 0.22 -5.58 76.64
CA ASP A 136 0.24 -4.21 76.10
C ASP A 136 1.67 -3.63 76.13
N LEU A 137 2.39 -3.78 77.26
CA LEU A 137 3.79 -3.33 77.37
C LEU A 137 4.76 -4.08 76.44
N THR A 138 4.51 -5.37 76.20
CA THR A 138 5.32 -6.15 75.27
C THR A 138 5.11 -5.67 73.83
N ALA A 139 3.86 -5.38 73.45
CA ALA A 139 3.54 -4.81 72.14
C ALA A 139 4.16 -3.42 71.94
N ASP A 140 4.13 -2.58 72.98
CA ASP A 140 4.78 -1.27 72.96
C ASP A 140 6.31 -1.39 72.80
N ALA A 141 6.94 -2.35 73.49
CA ALA A 141 8.37 -2.60 73.36
C ALA A 141 8.75 -3.01 71.92
N GLU A 142 7.98 -3.90 71.29
CA GLU A 142 8.20 -4.29 69.89
C GLU A 142 8.00 -3.12 68.91
N ALA A 143 7.03 -2.25 69.18
CA ALA A 143 6.78 -1.06 68.36
C ALA A 143 7.96 -0.05 68.49
N LEU A 144 8.43 0.18 69.71
CA LEU A 144 9.58 1.04 69.97
C LEU A 144 10.87 0.49 69.34
N GLU A 145 11.09 -0.82 69.36
CA GLU A 145 12.25 -1.45 68.72
C GLU A 145 12.26 -1.20 67.22
N LYS A 146 11.10 -1.30 66.54
CA LYS A 146 10.98 -0.99 65.10
C LYS A 146 11.28 0.48 64.81
N ILE A 147 10.72 1.41 65.60
CA ILE A 147 10.94 2.85 65.43
C ILE A 147 12.41 3.19 65.68
N ASN A 148 13.01 2.63 66.73
CA ASN A 148 14.42 2.84 67.06
C ASN A 148 15.33 2.28 65.96
N GLY A 149 15.01 1.11 65.40
CA GLY A 149 15.72 0.54 64.25
C GLY A 149 15.69 1.46 63.03
N GLN A 150 14.52 2.02 62.68
CA GLN A 150 14.39 3.01 61.60
C GLN A 150 15.19 4.29 61.90
N GLY A 151 15.10 4.80 63.13
CA GLY A 151 15.85 5.96 63.57
C GLY A 151 17.37 5.74 63.49
N GLN A 152 17.87 4.59 63.94
CA GLN A 152 19.29 4.25 63.88
C GLN A 152 19.82 4.12 62.46
N MET A 153 18.99 3.75 61.48
CA MET A 153 19.38 3.77 60.06
C MET A 153 19.47 5.18 59.48
N LEU A 154 18.57 6.08 59.87
CA LEU A 154 18.50 7.44 59.32
C LEU A 154 19.43 8.44 60.02
N LEU A 155 19.69 8.27 61.32
CA LEU A 155 20.51 9.19 62.12
C LEU A 155 21.94 9.40 61.58
N PRO A 156 22.66 8.39 61.09
CA PRO A 156 23.99 8.60 60.52
C PRO A 156 23.95 9.48 59.27
N GLN A 157 23.00 9.24 58.37
CA GLN A 157 22.84 10.02 57.14
C GLN A 157 22.49 11.48 57.45
N LEU A 158 21.56 11.70 58.38
CA LEU A 158 21.16 13.04 58.78
C LEU A 158 22.29 13.80 59.50
N ARG A 159 23.14 13.11 60.26
CA ARG A 159 24.35 13.70 60.85
C ARG A 159 25.38 14.08 59.80
N GLU A 160 25.59 13.23 58.79
CA GLU A 160 26.50 13.51 57.68
C GLU A 160 26.02 14.70 56.85
N GLU A 161 24.72 14.76 56.52
CA GLU A 161 24.10 15.91 55.86
C GLU A 161 24.24 17.18 56.70
N TYR A 162 23.98 17.10 58.01
CA TYR A 162 24.15 18.23 58.91
C TYR A 162 25.61 18.73 58.94
N GLU A 163 26.58 17.82 59.05
CA GLU A 163 28.01 18.15 59.03
C GLU A 163 28.44 18.71 57.67
N GLN A 164 27.85 18.26 56.56
CA GLN A 164 28.10 18.83 55.24
C GLN A 164 27.55 20.26 55.14
N VAL A 165 26.28 20.47 55.50
CA VAL A 165 25.64 21.78 55.44
C VAL A 165 26.34 22.79 56.35
N MET A 166 26.78 22.38 57.55
CA MET A 166 27.55 23.24 58.44
C MET A 166 28.91 23.61 57.85
N ARG A 167 29.61 22.68 57.19
CA ARG A 167 30.86 22.97 56.48
C ARG A 167 30.66 23.93 55.31
N GLU A 168 29.62 23.73 54.52
CA GLU A 168 29.25 24.64 53.42
C GLU A 168 28.93 26.03 53.95
N LEU A 169 28.14 26.13 55.03
CA LEU A 169 27.82 27.40 55.68
C LEU A 169 29.07 28.12 56.19
N GLU A 170 29.99 27.41 56.85
CA GLU A 170 31.27 27.97 57.31
C GLU A 170 32.13 28.47 56.14
N ALA A 171 32.19 27.71 55.04
CA ALA A 171 32.92 28.10 53.83
C ALA A 171 32.31 29.34 53.16
N GLU A 172 30.98 29.40 53.05
CA GLU A 172 30.26 30.56 52.52
C GLU A 172 30.45 31.80 53.41
N GLN A 173 30.36 31.65 54.74
CA GLN A 173 30.63 32.75 55.67
C GLN A 173 32.07 33.26 55.57
N ALA A 174 33.04 32.35 55.40
CA ALA A 174 34.44 32.74 55.17
C ALA A 174 34.62 33.47 53.83
N CYS A 175 33.98 32.99 52.76
CA CYS A 175 33.98 33.62 51.45
C CYS A 175 33.36 35.03 51.49
N VAL A 176 32.21 35.19 52.16
CA VAL A 176 31.56 36.49 52.37
C VAL A 176 32.47 37.43 53.16
N ALA A 177 33.10 36.97 54.23
CA ALA A 177 34.03 37.78 55.01
C ALA A 177 35.27 38.20 54.19
N GLU A 178 35.78 37.31 53.32
CA GLU A 178 36.86 37.62 52.40
C GLU A 178 36.43 38.69 51.39
N ILE A 179 35.25 38.54 50.77
CA ILE A 179 34.67 39.53 49.84
C ILE A 179 34.45 40.88 50.53
N GLU A 180 33.95 40.90 51.77
CA GLU A 180 33.78 42.13 52.56
C GLU A 180 35.12 42.79 52.93
N SER A 181 36.19 41.99 53.07
CA SER A 181 37.53 42.49 53.36
C SER A 181 38.28 43.02 52.12
N CYS A 182 37.84 42.64 50.92
CA CYS A 182 38.38 43.13 49.66
C CYS A 182 37.97 44.59 49.38
N ASP A 183 38.65 45.23 48.42
CA ASP A 183 38.29 46.58 47.99
C ASP A 183 36.94 46.58 47.27
N GLN A 184 35.90 46.99 48.01
CA GLN A 184 34.53 47.02 47.53
C GLN A 184 34.33 47.95 46.32
N LYS A 185 35.20 48.97 46.13
CA LYS A 185 35.13 49.83 44.95
C LYS A 185 35.56 49.07 43.70
N TYR A 186 36.69 48.37 43.78
CA TYR A 186 37.18 47.53 42.69
C TYR A 186 36.19 46.42 42.33
N LEU A 187 35.56 45.77 43.32
CA LEU A 187 34.50 44.79 43.07
C LEU A 187 33.25 45.40 42.41
N SER A 188 32.88 46.62 42.78
CA SER A 188 31.76 47.31 42.14
C SER A 188 32.05 47.70 40.68
N GLU A 189 33.30 48.06 40.38
CA GLU A 189 33.77 48.32 39.01
C GLU A 189 33.76 47.04 38.17
N LEU A 190 34.25 45.92 38.72
CA LEU A 190 34.24 44.63 38.03
C LEU A 190 32.81 44.12 37.80
N LYS A 191 31.90 44.30 38.76
CA LYS A 191 30.48 43.97 38.58
C LYS A 191 29.83 44.84 37.50
N ALA A 192 30.18 46.12 37.42
CA ALA A 192 29.70 46.99 36.36
C ALA A 192 30.25 46.55 34.99
N GLU A 193 31.52 46.14 34.92
CA GLU A 193 32.14 45.61 33.70
C GLU A 193 31.51 44.29 33.25
N ILE A 194 31.25 43.36 34.18
CA ILE A 194 30.53 42.11 33.91
C ILE A 194 29.12 42.40 33.40
N ALA A 195 28.37 43.31 34.04
CA ALA A 195 27.03 43.66 33.58
C ALA A 195 27.04 44.28 32.17
N VAL A 196 28.07 45.05 31.82
CA VAL A 196 28.27 45.56 30.46
C VAL A 196 28.59 44.42 29.49
N GLN A 197 29.42 43.46 29.88
CA GLN A 197 29.73 42.28 29.06
C GLN A 197 28.52 41.36 28.89
N ASP A 198 27.71 41.15 29.92
CA ASP A 198 26.47 40.37 29.86
C ASP A 198 25.47 41.02 28.89
N ALA A 199 25.30 42.34 28.95
CA ALA A 199 24.48 43.07 27.98
C ALA A 199 24.99 42.92 26.54
N GLN A 200 26.31 42.85 26.35
CA GLN A 200 26.92 42.58 25.04
C GLN A 200 26.69 41.13 24.60
N LEU A 201 26.78 40.16 25.52
CA LEU A 201 26.50 38.76 25.23
C LEU A 201 25.04 38.52 24.88
N GLU A 202 24.10 39.17 25.56
CA GLU A 202 22.68 39.13 25.19
C GLU A 202 22.44 39.74 23.81
N ALA A 203 23.12 40.85 23.48
CA ALA A 203 23.04 41.43 22.15
C ALA A 203 23.58 40.47 21.07
N PHE A 204 24.71 39.81 21.32
CA PHE A 204 25.28 38.82 20.41
C PHE A 204 24.40 37.57 20.29
N GLN A 205 23.77 37.11 21.38
CA GLN A 205 22.80 36.02 21.32
C GLN A 205 21.60 36.40 20.44
N GLY A 206 21.09 37.63 20.59
CA GLY A 206 20.04 38.15 19.71
C GLY A 206 20.48 38.18 18.24
N GLU A 207 21.71 38.60 17.94
CA GLU A 207 22.26 38.57 16.58
C GLU A 207 22.42 37.15 16.03
N VAL A 208 22.82 36.19 16.87
CA VAL A 208 22.91 34.77 16.52
C VAL A 208 21.54 34.19 16.25
N ASP A 209 20.53 34.50 17.07
CA ASP A 209 19.16 34.04 16.88
C ASP A 209 18.54 34.62 15.60
N ASP A 210 18.75 35.91 15.34
CA ASP A 210 18.37 36.54 14.08
C ASP A 210 19.09 35.92 12.87
N GLY A 211 20.37 35.59 13.03
CA GLY A 211 21.18 34.87 12.04
C GLY A 211 20.63 33.47 11.76
N ASN A 212 20.30 32.72 12.80
CA ASN A 212 19.71 31.38 12.72
C ASN A 212 18.31 31.43 12.08
N ALA A 213 17.49 32.42 12.41
CA ALA A 213 16.18 32.62 11.79
C ALA A 213 16.32 32.96 10.29
N LYS A 214 17.31 33.78 9.91
CA LYS A 214 17.62 34.06 8.49
C LYS A 214 18.12 32.81 7.77
N LEU A 215 19.00 32.03 8.39
CA LEU A 215 19.48 30.76 7.86
C LEU A 215 18.33 29.76 7.66
N GLY A 216 17.45 29.61 8.63
CA GLY A 216 16.26 28.76 8.52
C GLY A 216 15.38 29.14 7.33
N ARG A 217 15.09 30.44 7.17
CA ARG A 217 14.32 30.95 6.01
C ARG A 217 15.03 30.72 4.68
N LEU A 218 16.35 30.84 4.64
CA LEU A 218 17.12 30.56 3.42
C LEU A 218 17.15 29.06 3.11
N GLN A 219 17.22 28.21 4.13
CA GLN A 219 17.18 26.76 3.99
C GLN A 219 15.82 26.31 3.43
N GLU A 220 14.72 26.81 4.00
CA GLU A 220 13.36 26.55 3.49
C GLU A 220 13.22 26.97 2.02
N LYS A 221 13.71 28.16 1.65
CA LYS A 221 13.72 28.61 0.25
C LYS A 221 14.58 27.74 -0.65
N LEU A 222 15.70 27.23 -0.14
CA LEU A 222 16.58 26.33 -0.89
C LEU A 222 15.86 25.01 -1.15
N ASP A 223 15.18 24.47 -0.14
CA ASP A 223 14.40 23.23 -0.25
C ASP A 223 13.21 23.40 -1.21
N GLU A 224 12.50 24.53 -1.15
CA GLU A 224 11.45 24.89 -2.12
C GLU A 224 12.02 24.94 -3.56
N LEU A 225 13.11 25.69 -3.77
CA LEU A 225 13.78 25.78 -5.08
C LEU A 225 14.32 24.43 -5.57
N ALA A 226 14.80 23.58 -4.67
CA ALA A 226 15.26 22.24 -5.00
C ALA A 226 14.09 21.36 -5.45
N SER A 227 12.94 21.43 -4.77
CA SER A 227 11.71 20.76 -5.18
C SER A 227 11.21 21.27 -6.54
N GLU A 228 11.13 22.58 -6.74
CA GLU A 228 10.74 23.18 -8.02
C GLU A 228 11.68 22.75 -9.16
N LYS A 229 12.99 22.72 -8.90
CA LYS A 229 13.98 22.22 -9.85
C LYS A 229 13.75 20.74 -10.17
N GLN A 230 13.46 19.91 -9.17
CA GLN A 230 13.18 18.49 -9.36
C GLN A 230 11.91 18.28 -10.20
N GLU A 231 10.85 19.05 -9.94
CA GLU A 231 9.62 19.02 -10.72
C GLU A 231 9.85 19.47 -12.17
N ALA A 232 10.57 20.58 -12.36
CA ALA A 232 10.88 21.11 -13.67
C ALA A 232 11.75 20.15 -14.49
N THR A 233 12.77 19.54 -13.88
CA THR A 233 13.62 18.53 -14.54
C THR A 233 12.82 17.28 -14.90
N ALA A 234 11.95 16.78 -14.01
CA ALA A 234 11.07 15.67 -14.33
C ALA A 234 10.08 16.00 -15.47
N ALA A 235 9.59 17.23 -15.55
CA ALA A 235 8.74 17.69 -16.65
C ALA A 235 9.51 17.75 -17.98
N ILE A 236 10.74 18.26 -17.97
CA ILE A 236 11.64 18.28 -19.14
C ILE A 236 11.90 16.85 -19.63
N GLU A 237 12.27 15.93 -18.74
CA GLU A 237 12.51 14.53 -19.13
C GLU A 237 11.28 13.89 -19.77
N ARG A 238 10.07 14.15 -19.23
CA ARG A 238 8.83 13.66 -19.82
C ARG A 238 8.61 14.23 -21.22
N ALA A 239 8.84 15.54 -21.40
CA ALA A 239 8.71 16.19 -22.71
C ALA A 239 9.74 15.65 -23.71
N GLU A 240 10.99 15.45 -23.30
CA GLU A 240 12.03 14.84 -24.14
C GLU A 240 11.71 13.41 -24.54
N ARG A 241 11.18 12.59 -23.62
CA ARG A 241 10.69 11.24 -23.93
C ARG A 241 9.58 11.28 -24.98
N LEU A 242 8.61 12.20 -24.84
CA LEU A 242 7.55 12.37 -25.83
C LEU A 242 8.10 12.81 -27.20
N ILE A 243 9.04 13.76 -27.23
CA ILE A 243 9.72 14.19 -28.46
C ILE A 243 10.49 13.03 -29.10
N HIS A 244 11.18 12.21 -28.31
CA HIS A 244 11.93 11.06 -28.80
C HIS A 244 10.99 9.98 -29.37
N ILE A 245 9.88 9.70 -28.71
CA ILE A 245 8.84 8.79 -29.20
C ILE A 245 8.27 9.32 -30.53
N GLN A 246 7.89 10.60 -30.60
CA GLN A 246 7.35 11.20 -31.82
C GLN A 246 8.36 11.23 -32.97
N LYS A 247 9.63 11.56 -32.71
CA LYS A 247 10.69 11.56 -33.74
C LYS A 247 10.97 10.17 -34.29
N ASN A 248 11.00 9.15 -33.42
CA ASN A 248 11.28 7.79 -33.83
C ASN A 248 10.07 7.10 -34.47
N SER A 249 8.85 7.40 -34.02
CA SER A 249 7.63 6.88 -34.65
C SER A 249 7.42 7.51 -36.04
N THR A 250 7.66 8.81 -36.20
CA THR A 250 7.49 9.49 -37.50
C THR A 250 8.46 8.96 -38.55
N ASN A 251 9.73 8.72 -38.18
CA ASN A 251 10.69 8.13 -39.12
C ASN A 251 10.29 6.72 -39.53
N ALA A 252 9.92 5.86 -38.57
CA ALA A 252 9.48 4.50 -38.88
C ALA A 252 8.23 4.47 -39.76
N ASP A 253 7.25 5.34 -39.48
CA ASP A 253 6.03 5.45 -40.29
C ASP A 253 6.31 5.99 -41.69
N VAL A 254 7.23 6.95 -41.84
CA VAL A 254 7.66 7.46 -43.16
C VAL A 254 8.33 6.36 -43.98
N PHE A 255 9.21 5.55 -43.37
CA PHE A 255 9.82 4.42 -44.07
C PHE A 255 8.79 3.35 -44.44
N ARG A 256 7.84 3.02 -43.55
CA ARG A 256 6.75 2.10 -43.85
C ARG A 256 5.88 2.58 -45.01
N LEU A 257 5.46 3.85 -44.99
CA LEU A 257 4.67 4.47 -46.06
C LEU A 257 5.43 4.51 -47.38
N LYS A 258 6.75 4.73 -47.33
CA LYS A 258 7.61 4.67 -48.51
C LYS A 258 7.66 3.25 -49.07
N ASP A 259 7.85 2.24 -48.24
CA ASP A 259 7.89 0.84 -48.66
C ASP A 259 6.53 0.39 -49.23
N GLU A 260 5.43 0.81 -48.62
CA GLU A 260 4.06 0.60 -49.13
C GLU A 260 3.89 1.26 -50.50
N LEU A 261 4.33 2.51 -50.68
CA LEU A 261 4.28 3.19 -51.97
C LEU A 261 5.11 2.48 -53.04
N GLU A 262 6.35 2.08 -52.71
CA GLU A 262 7.20 1.32 -53.63
C GLU A 262 6.56 -0.02 -54.03
N SER A 263 5.93 -0.72 -53.08
CA SER A 263 5.22 -1.96 -53.36
C SER A 263 4.05 -1.77 -54.33
N LEU A 264 3.26 -0.69 -54.15
CA LEU A 264 2.15 -0.34 -55.04
C LEU A 264 2.64 0.09 -56.43
N GLN A 265 3.73 0.87 -56.50
CA GLN A 265 4.34 1.27 -57.78
C GLN A 265 4.86 0.06 -58.56
N ASN A 266 5.48 -0.90 -57.88
CA ASN A 266 5.94 -2.14 -58.49
C ASN A 266 4.78 -3.02 -58.97
N LEU A 267 3.74 -3.18 -58.16
CA LEU A 267 2.57 -4.01 -58.51
C LEU A 267 1.80 -3.46 -59.71
N HIS A 268 1.64 -2.13 -59.80
CA HIS A 268 0.93 -1.48 -60.90
C HIS A 268 1.83 -1.08 -62.07
N LEU A 269 3.15 -1.29 -61.97
CA LEU A 269 4.17 -0.88 -62.94
C LEU A 269 4.25 0.64 -63.19
N TRP A 270 3.56 1.46 -62.40
CA TRP A 270 3.54 2.92 -62.50
C TRP A 270 4.44 3.54 -61.44
N HIS A 271 5.40 4.34 -61.87
CA HIS A 271 6.30 5.07 -60.98
C HIS A 271 6.01 6.57 -61.09
N ALA A 272 5.69 7.20 -59.98
CA ALA A 272 5.51 8.64 -59.94
C ALA A 272 6.87 9.33 -59.94
N VAL A 273 7.14 10.16 -60.96
CA VAL A 273 8.39 10.93 -61.05
C VAL A 273 8.18 12.33 -60.50
N LYS A 274 7.07 12.96 -60.89
CA LYS A 274 6.79 14.34 -60.54
C LYS A 274 5.29 14.53 -60.38
N ILE A 275 4.87 15.02 -59.23
CA ILE A 275 3.46 15.33 -58.93
C ILE A 275 3.41 16.79 -58.54
N GLN A 276 2.94 17.65 -59.43
CA GLN A 276 2.69 19.06 -59.18
C GLN A 276 1.23 19.39 -59.51
N SER A 277 0.75 20.54 -59.02
CA SER A 277 -0.63 20.98 -59.26
C SER A 277 -0.94 21.24 -60.74
N ASP A 278 0.11 21.49 -61.52
CA ASP A 278 0.12 21.86 -62.94
C ASP A 278 0.62 20.74 -63.87
N LEU A 279 1.35 19.75 -63.34
CA LEU A 279 1.93 18.66 -64.14
C LEU A 279 2.08 17.38 -63.32
N LEU A 280 1.61 16.27 -63.90
CA LEU A 280 1.82 14.93 -63.36
C LEU A 280 2.64 14.10 -64.34
N GLU A 281 3.83 13.67 -63.93
CA GLU A 281 4.71 12.81 -64.70
C GLU A 281 4.81 11.42 -64.07
N LEU A 282 4.43 10.42 -64.85
CA LEU A 282 4.45 9.02 -64.46
C LEU A 282 5.26 8.20 -65.46
N ILE A 283 5.92 7.14 -64.99
CA ILE A 283 6.61 6.16 -65.84
C ILE A 283 5.90 4.82 -65.73
N TYR A 284 5.40 4.30 -66.85
CA TYR A 284 4.82 2.97 -66.95
C TYR A 284 5.87 1.94 -67.39
N ALA A 285 5.91 0.80 -66.70
CA ALA A 285 6.74 -0.37 -66.96
C ALA A 285 8.21 -0.04 -67.23
N SER A 286 8.71 1.07 -66.68
CA SER A 286 10.07 1.56 -66.93
C SER A 286 10.38 1.89 -68.41
N THR A 287 9.37 1.97 -69.29
CA THR A 287 9.55 2.14 -70.75
C THR A 287 8.86 3.37 -71.32
N TYR A 288 7.74 3.80 -70.75
CA TYR A 288 6.96 4.93 -71.26
C TYR A 288 6.82 5.99 -70.19
N ARG A 289 7.17 7.23 -70.53
CA ARG A 289 6.92 8.41 -69.69
C ARG A 289 5.65 9.08 -70.17
N VAL A 290 4.72 9.30 -69.25
CA VAL A 290 3.44 9.96 -69.46
C VAL A 290 3.48 11.28 -68.71
N SER A 291 3.39 12.37 -69.44
CA SER A 291 3.28 13.72 -68.90
C SER A 291 1.84 14.18 -69.10
N ILE A 292 1.13 14.37 -67.99
CA ILE A 292 -0.27 14.81 -67.95
C ILE A 292 -0.26 16.24 -67.42
N PRO A 293 -0.46 17.26 -68.28
CA PRO A 293 -0.68 18.61 -67.79
C PRO A 293 -1.98 18.67 -67.00
N CYS A 294 -1.95 19.38 -65.88
CA CYS A 294 -3.06 19.52 -64.96
C CYS A 294 -3.33 21.00 -64.67
N MET A 295 -4.55 21.32 -64.23
CA MET A 295 -4.85 22.59 -63.58
C MET A 295 -5.53 22.26 -62.25
N LYS A 296 -4.87 22.53 -61.12
CA LYS A 296 -5.35 22.12 -59.78
C LYS A 296 -5.69 20.62 -59.71
N PHE A 297 -4.81 19.77 -60.24
CA PHE A 297 -4.97 18.30 -60.31
C PHE A 297 -6.13 17.79 -61.19
N VAL A 298 -6.78 18.66 -61.97
CA VAL A 298 -7.69 18.25 -63.04
C VAL A 298 -6.87 18.07 -64.33
N PRO A 299 -6.83 16.87 -64.92
CA PRO A 299 -5.96 16.61 -66.06
C PRO A 299 -6.57 17.16 -67.36
N ASP A 300 -5.70 17.73 -68.20
CA ASP A 300 -6.03 18.04 -69.60
C ASP A 300 -5.66 16.84 -70.48
N VAL A 301 -6.69 16.18 -71.01
CA VAL A 301 -6.58 14.95 -71.81
C VAL A 301 -5.94 15.23 -73.18
N GLU A 302 -6.16 16.43 -73.74
CA GLU A 302 -5.63 16.80 -75.06
C GLU A 302 -4.13 17.13 -74.98
N GLY A 303 -3.69 17.69 -73.86
CA GLY A 303 -2.30 18.00 -73.56
C GLY A 303 -1.42 16.82 -73.15
N VAL A 304 -1.97 15.60 -72.99
CA VAL A 304 -1.19 14.43 -72.58
C VAL A 304 -0.11 14.11 -73.61
N GLU A 305 1.14 14.02 -73.14
CA GLU A 305 2.29 13.59 -73.91
C GLU A 305 2.79 12.24 -73.42
N ILE A 306 2.97 11.31 -74.36
CA ILE A 306 3.52 9.98 -74.09
C ILE A 306 4.82 9.87 -74.87
N ARG A 307 5.92 9.69 -74.15
CA ARG A 307 7.26 9.56 -74.73
C ARG A 307 7.85 8.21 -74.34
N ARG A 308 8.54 7.56 -75.26
CA ARG A 308 9.34 6.37 -74.93
C ARG A 308 10.58 6.82 -74.18
N LEU A 309 10.85 6.21 -73.04
CA LEU A 309 12.08 6.44 -72.30
C LEU A 309 13.23 5.74 -73.05
N GLU A 310 14.24 6.50 -73.47
CA GLU A 310 15.48 5.94 -73.99
C GLU A 310 16.25 5.29 -72.85
N LYS A 311 15.93 4.04 -72.50
CA LYS A 311 16.79 3.28 -71.60
C LYS A 311 18.01 2.77 -72.36
N THR A 312 19.15 3.33 -71.98
CA THR A 312 20.48 2.69 -71.94
C THR A 312 20.35 1.19 -71.69
N SER A 313 20.65 0.37 -72.70
CA SER A 313 20.88 -1.09 -72.59
C SER A 313 19.70 -1.98 -72.11
N SER A 314 18.60 -2.07 -72.87
CA SER A 314 17.86 -3.34 -72.92
C SER A 314 18.46 -4.20 -74.05
N LYS A 315 19.17 -5.27 -73.69
CA LYS A 315 19.88 -6.21 -74.61
C LYS A 315 18.94 -6.96 -75.57
N ILE A 316 17.64 -6.66 -75.58
CA ILE A 316 16.61 -7.40 -76.30
C ILE A 316 16.18 -6.55 -77.50
N LYS A 317 16.59 -6.98 -78.70
CA LYS A 317 16.16 -6.37 -79.97
C LYS A 317 14.63 -6.45 -80.06
N ASP A 318 13.99 -5.32 -80.31
CA ASP A 318 12.54 -5.25 -80.52
C ASP A 318 12.18 -6.09 -81.76
N ALA A 319 11.43 -7.19 -81.56
CA ALA A 319 11.01 -8.08 -82.65
C ALA A 319 10.06 -7.39 -83.66
N PHE A 320 9.37 -6.32 -83.25
CA PHE A 320 8.35 -5.64 -84.03
C PHE A 320 8.37 -4.12 -83.79
N PRO A 321 9.37 -3.39 -84.31
CA PRO A 321 9.52 -1.95 -84.04
C PRO A 321 8.37 -1.10 -84.61
N GLY A 322 7.82 -1.48 -85.78
CA GLY A 322 6.68 -0.78 -86.38
C GLY A 322 5.39 -0.89 -85.55
N LEU A 323 5.19 -2.02 -84.88
CA LEU A 323 4.07 -2.21 -83.96
C LEU A 323 4.22 -1.34 -82.69
N THR A 324 5.44 -1.26 -82.16
CA THR A 324 5.72 -0.42 -80.97
C THR A 324 5.44 1.06 -81.24
N ASP A 325 5.84 1.57 -82.41
CA ASP A 325 5.56 2.96 -82.81
C ASP A 325 4.06 3.21 -83.02
N LEU A 326 3.35 2.27 -83.65
CA LEU A 326 1.89 2.33 -83.79
C LEU A 326 1.20 2.36 -82.41
N MET A 327 1.54 1.42 -81.52
CA MET A 327 0.95 1.34 -80.18
C MET A 327 1.21 2.60 -79.35
N LEU A 328 2.36 3.25 -79.53
CA LEU A 328 2.67 4.53 -78.89
C LEU A 328 1.80 5.67 -79.43
N ARG A 329 1.70 5.82 -80.75
CA ARG A 329 0.84 6.85 -81.39
C ARG A 329 -0.62 6.68 -81.02
N MET A 330 -1.08 5.43 -80.96
CA MET A 330 -2.46 5.08 -80.67
C MET A 330 -2.82 5.13 -79.17
N ALA A 331 -1.83 5.17 -78.26
CA ALA A 331 -2.08 5.31 -76.82
C ALA A 331 -2.79 6.63 -76.47
N LYS A 332 -2.43 7.73 -77.13
CA LYS A 332 -3.12 9.02 -76.95
C LYS A 332 -4.55 8.98 -77.47
N GLN A 333 -4.76 8.29 -78.60
CA GLN A 333 -6.10 8.13 -79.18
C GLN A 333 -7.02 7.27 -78.29
N ALA A 334 -6.47 6.32 -77.53
CA ALA A 334 -7.24 5.52 -76.55
C ALA A 334 -7.85 6.37 -75.43
N LEU A 335 -7.21 7.50 -75.10
CA LEU A 335 -7.73 8.44 -74.12
C LEU A 335 -8.83 9.35 -74.68
N LEU A 336 -8.76 9.67 -75.97
CA LEU A 336 -9.67 10.60 -76.65
C LEU A 336 -10.97 9.95 -77.16
N GLN A 337 -11.11 8.62 -77.08
CA GLN A 337 -12.34 7.93 -77.52
C GLN A 337 -13.59 8.31 -76.72
N ASP A 338 -13.42 8.82 -75.50
CA ASP A 338 -14.53 9.08 -74.57
C ASP A 338 -14.62 10.58 -74.28
N LYS A 339 -15.74 11.22 -74.62
CA LYS A 339 -15.95 12.68 -74.52
C LYS A 339 -16.24 13.17 -73.09
N GLY A 340 -15.76 12.45 -72.09
CA GLY A 340 -16.00 12.73 -70.66
C GLY A 340 -14.84 13.46 -70.00
N ILE A 341 -15.13 14.18 -68.90
CA ILE A 341 -14.11 14.72 -68.01
C ILE A 341 -13.45 13.53 -67.30
N LEU A 342 -12.21 13.21 -67.68
CA LEU A 342 -11.46 12.11 -67.08
C LEU A 342 -10.71 12.58 -65.84
N THR A 343 -10.73 11.76 -64.80
CA THR A 343 -9.85 11.93 -63.63
C THR A 343 -8.48 11.31 -63.89
N THR A 344 -7.45 11.78 -63.20
CA THR A 344 -6.08 11.24 -63.31
C THR A 344 -6.03 9.72 -63.11
N ARG A 345 -6.84 9.21 -62.17
CA ARG A 345 -7.00 7.77 -61.93
C ARG A 345 -7.53 7.04 -63.16
N GLN A 346 -8.56 7.58 -63.81
CA GLN A 346 -9.15 6.97 -65.01
C GLN A 346 -8.18 6.99 -66.19
N ILE A 347 -7.38 8.04 -66.35
CA ILE A 347 -6.34 8.11 -67.38
C ILE A 347 -5.30 7.01 -67.17
N VAL A 348 -4.79 6.88 -65.94
CA VAL A 348 -3.82 5.83 -65.56
C VAL A 348 -4.39 4.44 -65.78
N GLN A 349 -5.63 4.18 -65.35
CA GLN A 349 -6.29 2.89 -65.55
C GLN A 349 -6.43 2.55 -67.04
N ARG A 350 -6.93 3.47 -67.85
CA ARG A 350 -7.10 3.24 -69.30
C ARG A 350 -5.79 2.99 -70.02
N LEU A 351 -4.75 3.75 -69.70
CA LEU A 351 -3.42 3.52 -70.25
C LEU A 351 -2.85 2.17 -69.78
N SER A 352 -3.11 1.78 -68.53
CA SER A 352 -2.72 0.47 -68.00
C SER A 352 -3.39 -0.66 -68.77
N ASP A 353 -4.70 -0.57 -68.96
CA ASP A 353 -5.50 -1.57 -69.67
C ASP A 353 -5.03 -1.66 -71.12
N TYR A 354 -4.91 -0.52 -71.80
CA TYR A 354 -4.43 -0.44 -73.18
C TYR A 354 -3.03 -1.06 -73.36
N TRP A 355 -2.06 -0.72 -72.50
CA TRP A 355 -0.72 -1.30 -72.61
C TRP A 355 -0.66 -2.76 -72.19
N SER A 356 -1.53 -3.18 -71.27
CA SER A 356 -1.67 -4.60 -70.92
C SER A 356 -2.21 -5.38 -72.12
N SER A 357 -3.25 -4.89 -72.79
CA SER A 357 -3.79 -5.45 -74.04
C SER A 357 -2.71 -5.56 -75.12
N CYS A 358 -1.96 -4.46 -75.33
CA CYS A 358 -0.86 -4.41 -76.29
C CYS A 358 0.25 -5.41 -75.96
N THR A 359 0.61 -5.55 -74.68
CA THR A 359 1.65 -6.48 -74.22
C THR A 359 1.24 -7.93 -74.39
N GLN A 360 -0.01 -8.27 -74.07
CA GLN A 360 -0.56 -9.62 -74.29
C GLN A 360 -0.59 -9.98 -75.77
N LEU A 361 -1.12 -9.10 -76.62
CA LEU A 361 -1.18 -9.29 -78.06
C LEU A 361 0.21 -9.44 -78.67
N ARG A 362 1.17 -8.61 -78.25
CA ARG A 362 2.57 -8.72 -78.64
C ARG A 362 3.20 -10.03 -78.18
N GLY A 363 2.82 -10.54 -77.00
CA GLY A 363 3.17 -11.87 -76.53
C GLY A 363 2.70 -12.97 -77.49
N GLN A 364 1.46 -12.88 -77.97
CA GLN A 364 0.93 -13.84 -78.93
C GLN A 364 1.60 -13.76 -80.30
N LEU A 365 1.86 -12.56 -80.82
CA LEU A 365 2.60 -12.39 -82.08
C LEU A 365 4.03 -12.93 -81.98
N ARG A 366 4.66 -12.84 -80.80
CA ARG A 366 5.96 -13.49 -80.56
C ARG A 366 5.83 -15.01 -80.60
N LEU A 367 4.81 -15.60 -79.98
CA LEU A 367 4.56 -17.05 -80.06
C LEU A 367 4.32 -17.50 -81.52
N LEU A 368 3.58 -16.70 -82.28
CA LEU A 368 3.36 -16.94 -83.71
C LEU A 368 4.67 -16.87 -84.50
N ALA A 369 5.51 -15.87 -84.21
CA ALA A 369 6.81 -15.67 -84.85
C ALA A 369 7.85 -16.75 -84.53
N VAL A 370 7.68 -17.50 -83.43
CA VAL A 370 8.53 -18.66 -83.13
C VAL A 370 8.29 -19.79 -84.14
N LYS A 371 7.06 -19.97 -84.64
CA LYS A 371 6.70 -21.07 -85.54
C LYS A 371 6.64 -20.67 -87.03
N TYR A 372 6.18 -19.46 -87.32
CA TYR A 372 6.01 -18.96 -88.68
C TYR A 372 6.71 -17.60 -88.84
N PRO A 373 7.28 -17.27 -90.00
CA PRO A 373 7.67 -15.90 -90.30
C PRO A 373 6.45 -14.97 -90.25
N VAL A 374 6.50 -13.95 -89.39
CA VAL A 374 5.45 -12.95 -89.20
C VAL A 374 5.97 -11.58 -89.62
N ASP A 375 5.30 -10.98 -90.60
CA ASP A 375 5.50 -9.59 -90.99
C ASP A 375 4.32 -8.74 -90.49
N ILE A 376 4.61 -7.50 -90.10
CA ILE A 376 3.59 -6.56 -89.61
C ILE A 376 3.52 -5.37 -90.56
N THR A 377 2.37 -5.20 -91.18
CA THR A 377 2.05 -4.05 -92.04
C THR A 377 1.07 -3.14 -91.32
N ILE A 378 1.42 -1.86 -91.18
CA ILE A 378 0.54 -0.85 -90.57
C ILE A 378 -0.50 -0.44 -91.62
N LEU A 379 -1.78 -0.47 -91.26
CA LEU A 379 -2.85 -0.04 -92.14
C LEU A 379 -2.93 1.49 -92.16
N PRO A 380 -3.32 2.11 -93.30
CA PRO A 380 -3.44 3.56 -93.38
C PRO A 380 -4.46 4.08 -92.35
N PRO A 381 -4.24 5.27 -91.77
CA PRO A 381 -5.12 5.83 -90.76
C PRO A 381 -6.51 6.11 -91.34
N ASN A 382 -7.56 5.65 -90.65
CA ASN A 382 -8.93 6.02 -90.90
C ASN A 382 -9.44 6.84 -89.70
N ASN A 383 -9.83 8.10 -89.93
CA ASN A 383 -10.19 9.06 -88.86
C ASN A 383 -9.14 9.22 -87.74
N GLY A 384 -7.85 9.24 -88.11
CA GLY A 384 -6.73 9.38 -87.17
C GLY A 384 -6.34 8.09 -86.44
N VAL A 385 -7.16 7.04 -86.59
CA VAL A 385 -7.00 5.74 -85.96
C VAL A 385 -6.36 4.77 -86.96
N SER A 386 -5.29 4.06 -86.57
CA SER A 386 -4.60 3.11 -87.44
C SER A 386 -4.65 1.69 -86.85
N GLY A 387 -5.03 0.72 -87.69
CA GLY A 387 -4.92 -0.71 -87.39
C GLY A 387 -3.58 -1.27 -87.88
N PHE A 388 -3.38 -2.57 -87.64
CA PHE A 388 -2.28 -3.30 -88.27
C PHE A 388 -2.75 -4.66 -88.77
N LYS A 389 -2.03 -5.16 -89.77
CA LYS A 389 -2.19 -6.48 -90.33
C LYS A 389 -0.93 -7.29 -90.03
N ALA A 390 -1.08 -8.38 -89.28
CA ALA A 390 -0.01 -9.33 -88.99
C ALA A 390 -0.14 -10.53 -89.93
N THR A 391 0.83 -10.70 -90.83
CA THR A 391 0.82 -11.72 -91.86
C THR A 391 1.77 -12.85 -91.48
N ALA A 392 1.23 -14.02 -91.18
CA ALA A 392 1.98 -15.24 -90.95
C ALA A 392 2.09 -16.06 -92.24
N THR A 393 3.31 -16.41 -92.63
CA THR A 393 3.55 -17.29 -93.78
C THR A 393 3.52 -18.75 -93.35
N VAL A 394 2.51 -19.48 -93.81
CA VAL A 394 2.27 -20.88 -93.46
C VAL A 394 2.65 -21.78 -94.63
N MET A 395 3.55 -22.74 -94.40
CA MET A 395 4.02 -23.68 -95.41
C MET A 395 3.50 -25.10 -95.10
N VAL A 396 2.73 -25.67 -96.03
CA VAL A 396 2.21 -27.04 -95.91
C VAL A 396 3.12 -27.98 -96.67
N ARG A 397 4.01 -28.66 -95.94
CA ARG A 397 5.05 -29.52 -96.54
C ARG A 397 4.46 -30.70 -97.32
N ASN A 398 3.39 -31.32 -96.80
CA ASN A 398 2.78 -32.51 -97.39
C ASN A 398 2.13 -32.23 -98.76
N LEU A 399 1.52 -31.05 -98.90
CA LEU A 399 0.82 -30.62 -100.13
C LEU A 399 1.68 -29.72 -101.04
N LYS A 400 2.96 -29.50 -100.69
CA LYS A 400 3.88 -28.55 -101.37
C LYS A 400 3.20 -27.21 -101.67
N ALA A 401 2.54 -26.65 -100.67
CA ALA A 401 1.72 -25.46 -100.81
C ALA A 401 2.13 -24.36 -99.84
N LYS A 402 1.89 -23.11 -100.22
CA LYS A 402 2.18 -21.93 -99.42
C LYS A 402 0.94 -21.05 -99.33
N ALA A 403 0.52 -20.77 -98.11
CA ALA A 403 -0.56 -19.84 -97.80
C ALA A 403 -0.07 -18.75 -96.85
N VAL A 404 -0.65 -17.57 -96.95
CA VAL A 404 -0.41 -16.46 -96.03
C VAL A 404 -1.71 -16.20 -95.29
N VAL A 405 -1.64 -16.30 -93.96
CA VAL A 405 -2.75 -15.99 -93.07
C VAL A 405 -2.48 -14.63 -92.46
N SER A 406 -3.37 -13.69 -92.71
CA SER A 406 -3.24 -12.33 -92.25
C SER A 406 -4.33 -11.99 -91.25
N PHE A 407 -3.92 -11.64 -90.03
CA PHE A 407 -4.81 -11.15 -88.99
C PHE A 407 -4.90 -9.64 -89.10
N VAL A 408 -6.10 -9.12 -89.33
CA VAL A 408 -6.41 -7.70 -89.47
C VAL A 408 -6.99 -7.22 -88.14
N LEU A 409 -6.25 -6.37 -87.44
CA LEU A 409 -6.64 -5.81 -86.15
C LEU A 409 -6.83 -4.30 -86.29
N ASP A 410 -8.08 -3.88 -86.18
CA ASP A 410 -8.43 -2.47 -86.01
C ASP A 410 -8.07 -1.99 -84.61
N PHE A 411 -8.06 -0.68 -84.42
CA PHE A 411 -7.73 -0.08 -83.13
C PHE A 411 -8.61 -0.55 -81.98
N ALA A 412 -9.92 -0.63 -82.20
CA ALA A 412 -10.85 -1.15 -81.19
C ALA A 412 -10.48 -2.58 -80.79
N THR A 413 -10.02 -3.39 -81.76
CA THR A 413 -9.68 -4.80 -81.59
C THR A 413 -8.38 -5.01 -80.82
N PHE A 414 -7.33 -4.20 -81.03
CA PHE A 414 -6.09 -4.36 -80.26
C PHE A 414 -6.09 -3.59 -78.94
N ALA A 415 -6.79 -2.46 -78.85
CA ALA A 415 -6.85 -1.64 -77.63
C ALA A 415 -7.58 -2.36 -76.48
N SER A 416 -8.58 -3.17 -76.81
CA SER A 416 -9.39 -3.94 -75.85
C SER A 416 -9.07 -5.45 -75.85
N TRP A 417 -7.94 -5.86 -76.43
CA TRP A 417 -7.53 -7.27 -76.45
C TRP A 417 -7.39 -7.82 -75.02
N PRO A 418 -8.01 -8.96 -74.65
CA PRO A 418 -8.63 -9.97 -75.51
C PRO A 418 -10.16 -9.91 -75.60
N MET A 419 -10.81 -8.89 -75.05
CA MET A 419 -12.28 -8.78 -75.03
C MET A 419 -12.87 -8.64 -76.44
N SER A 420 -12.09 -8.16 -77.39
CA SER A 420 -12.47 -7.98 -78.80
C SER A 420 -11.90 -9.05 -79.74
N LEU A 421 -11.48 -10.21 -79.20
CA LEU A 421 -10.90 -11.29 -79.99
C LEU A 421 -11.79 -11.72 -81.18
N HIS A 422 -13.11 -11.72 -81.00
CA HIS A 422 -14.08 -12.06 -82.05
C HIS A 422 -14.21 -11.01 -83.17
N ALA A 423 -13.74 -9.78 -82.95
CA ALA A 423 -13.70 -8.71 -83.95
C ALA A 423 -12.40 -8.70 -84.78
N THR A 424 -11.56 -9.74 -84.64
CA THR A 424 -10.35 -9.90 -85.44
C THR A 424 -10.71 -10.34 -86.85
N GLY A 425 -10.30 -9.57 -87.86
CA GLY A 425 -10.44 -9.96 -89.25
C GLY A 425 -9.39 -11.00 -89.66
N CYS A 426 -9.74 -11.91 -90.56
CA CYS A 426 -8.80 -12.86 -91.15
C CYS A 426 -8.87 -12.84 -92.69
N GLU A 427 -7.73 -12.60 -93.31
CA GLU A 427 -7.53 -12.70 -94.75
C GLU A 427 -6.55 -13.81 -95.07
N VAL A 428 -6.96 -14.74 -95.94
CA VAL A 428 -6.10 -15.82 -96.42
C VAL A 428 -5.79 -15.61 -97.89
N GLU A 429 -4.52 -15.77 -98.25
CA GLU A 429 -4.03 -15.74 -99.64
C GLU A 429 -3.23 -17.01 -99.92
N VAL A 430 -3.60 -17.75 -100.97
CA VAL A 430 -2.87 -18.95 -101.41
C VAL A 430 -1.90 -18.53 -102.50
N ILE A 431 -0.60 -18.65 -102.24
CA ILE A 431 0.44 -18.26 -103.20
C ILE A 431 0.64 -19.35 -104.25
N TYR A 432 0.71 -20.61 -103.82
CA TYR A 432 0.77 -21.78 -104.71
C TYR A 432 0.35 -23.06 -103.98
N GLY A 433 -0.06 -24.07 -104.76
CA GLY A 433 -0.43 -25.41 -104.29
C GLY A 433 -1.94 -25.69 -104.33
N PRO A 434 -2.37 -26.95 -104.16
CA PRO A 434 -3.77 -27.37 -104.34
C PRO A 434 -4.63 -27.07 -103.10
N ILE A 435 -4.47 -25.90 -102.47
CA ILE A 435 -5.22 -25.53 -101.27
C ILE A 435 -6.26 -24.46 -101.61
N GLN A 436 -7.47 -24.63 -101.08
CA GLN A 436 -8.54 -23.65 -101.22
C GLN A 436 -8.49 -22.62 -100.10
N LYS A 437 -8.80 -21.36 -100.42
CA LYS A 437 -8.77 -20.23 -99.47
C LYS A 437 -9.83 -20.35 -98.36
N ASP A 438 -11.05 -20.74 -98.73
CA ASP A 438 -12.20 -20.76 -97.83
C ASP A 438 -12.09 -21.75 -96.66
N PRO A 439 -11.61 -23.01 -96.81
CA PRO A 439 -11.47 -23.91 -95.67
C PRO A 439 -10.43 -23.43 -94.65
N ILE A 440 -9.29 -22.89 -95.09
CA ILE A 440 -8.29 -22.28 -94.18
C ILE A 440 -8.94 -21.13 -93.41
N ARG A 441 -9.62 -20.22 -94.12
CA ARG A 441 -10.25 -19.05 -93.50
C ARG A 441 -11.30 -19.47 -92.46
N ASN A 442 -12.12 -20.47 -92.78
CA ASN A 442 -13.15 -20.97 -91.87
C ASN A 442 -12.54 -21.68 -90.65
N ALA A 443 -11.45 -22.43 -90.80
CA ALA A 443 -10.74 -23.06 -89.69
C ALA A 443 -10.12 -22.01 -88.75
N VAL A 444 -9.45 -20.99 -89.30
CA VAL A 444 -8.87 -19.89 -88.50
C VAL A 444 -9.98 -19.13 -87.75
N MET A 445 -11.06 -18.75 -88.44
CA MET A 445 -12.17 -18.03 -87.82
C MET A 445 -12.92 -18.88 -86.80
N GLY A 446 -13.09 -20.18 -87.05
CA GLY A 446 -13.71 -21.12 -86.11
C GLY A 446 -12.94 -21.20 -84.80
N ARG A 447 -11.60 -21.32 -84.86
CA ARG A 447 -10.76 -21.37 -83.67
C ARG A 447 -10.77 -20.05 -82.90
N LEU A 448 -10.76 -18.92 -83.60
CA LEU A 448 -10.88 -17.60 -82.96
C LEU A 448 -12.26 -17.38 -82.34
N GLN A 449 -13.33 -17.99 -82.86
CA GLN A 449 -14.66 -17.91 -82.22
C GLN A 449 -14.76 -18.79 -80.97
N GLN A 450 -14.04 -19.90 -80.92
CA GLN A 450 -13.99 -20.79 -79.75
C GLN A 450 -13.11 -20.24 -78.61
N ALA A 451 -12.13 -19.39 -78.92
CA ALA A 451 -11.26 -18.81 -77.90
C ALA A 451 -12.03 -17.81 -77.03
N THR A 452 -11.98 -18.03 -75.71
CA THR A 452 -12.57 -17.11 -74.73
C THR A 452 -11.54 -16.06 -74.29
N PRO A 453 -11.97 -14.86 -73.81
CA PRO A 453 -11.06 -13.85 -73.29
C PRO A 453 -10.16 -14.35 -72.13
N THR A 454 -10.62 -15.35 -71.36
CA THR A 454 -9.88 -16.01 -70.28
C THR A 454 -8.91 -17.08 -70.76
N GLU A 455 -9.18 -17.71 -71.91
CA GLU A 455 -8.36 -18.76 -72.52
C GLU A 455 -7.83 -18.31 -73.89
N ASN A 456 -7.24 -17.12 -73.92
CA ASN A 456 -6.72 -16.52 -75.15
C ASN A 456 -5.27 -16.95 -75.47
N HIS A 457 -4.61 -17.73 -74.60
CA HIS A 457 -3.18 -17.97 -74.72
C HIS A 457 -2.85 -18.67 -76.05
N ALA A 458 -1.89 -18.12 -76.80
CA ALA A 458 -1.46 -18.62 -78.11
C ALA A 458 -2.58 -18.78 -79.18
N CYS A 459 -3.74 -18.14 -79.02
CA CYS A 459 -4.89 -18.38 -79.90
C CYS A 459 -4.62 -18.11 -81.39
N LEU A 460 -3.78 -17.13 -81.74
CA LEU A 460 -3.35 -16.86 -83.12
C LEU A 460 -2.49 -17.99 -83.71
N LEU A 461 -1.65 -18.60 -82.87
CA LEU A 461 -0.79 -19.72 -83.27
C LEU A 461 -1.60 -21.00 -83.46
N ASP A 462 -2.50 -21.28 -82.51
CA ASP A 462 -3.44 -22.42 -82.58
C ASP A 462 -4.33 -22.32 -83.82
N ALA A 463 -4.86 -21.13 -84.12
CA ALA A 463 -5.69 -20.92 -85.29
C ALA A 463 -4.93 -21.20 -86.60
N CYS A 464 -3.64 -20.85 -86.68
CA CYS A 464 -2.80 -21.23 -87.81
C CYS A 464 -2.50 -22.74 -87.87
N LEU A 465 -2.50 -23.43 -86.72
CA LEU A 465 -2.28 -24.88 -86.66
C LEU A 465 -3.51 -25.68 -87.07
N GLU A 466 -4.68 -25.31 -86.57
CA GLU A 466 -5.94 -25.95 -86.95
C GLU A 466 -6.23 -25.78 -88.44
N ALA A 467 -5.86 -24.62 -88.99
CA ALA A 467 -5.92 -24.38 -90.42
C ALA A 467 -4.99 -25.31 -91.23
N LEU A 468 -3.81 -25.66 -90.69
CA LEU A 468 -2.93 -26.66 -91.31
C LEU A 468 -3.53 -28.07 -91.25
N ASP A 469 -4.08 -28.46 -90.11
CA ASP A 469 -4.65 -29.78 -89.91
C ASP A 469 -5.87 -30.00 -90.81
N SER A 470 -6.72 -28.98 -90.97
CA SER A 470 -7.86 -29.00 -91.90
C SER A 470 -7.45 -29.18 -93.37
N CYS A 471 -6.24 -28.72 -93.74
CA CYS A 471 -5.69 -28.94 -95.09
C CYS A 471 -5.09 -30.33 -95.26
N SER A 472 -4.74 -31.02 -94.17
CA SER A 472 -4.14 -32.37 -94.22
C SER A 472 -5.16 -33.51 -94.35
N LEU A 473 -6.44 -33.20 -94.13
CA LEU A 473 -7.59 -34.12 -94.21
C LEU A 473 -8.30 -34.10 -95.59
N LEU A 474 -7.83 -33.26 -96.51
CA LEU A 474 -8.19 -33.19 -97.93
C LEU A 474 -7.03 -33.70 -98.77
#